data_AF-A0A259PEN2-F1
#
_entry.id   AF-A0A259PEN2-F1
#
_cell.length_a   1.000
_cell.length_b   1.000
_cell.length_c   1.000
_cell.angle_alpha   90.00
_cell.angle_beta   90.00
_cell.angle_gamma   90.00
#
_symmetry.space_group_name_H-M   'P 1'
#
loop_
_entity.id
_entity.type
_entity.pdbx_description
1 polymer ?
#
loop_
_entity_poly.entity_id
_entity_poly.type
_entity_poly.pdbx_seq_one_letter_code
_entity_poly.pdbx_strand_id
1 'polypeptide(L)'
;MMSFDQLLQAHCQRIEGAPMTETEIHDQLGVLPDWKFRNGQIQRVYAFRDYFDTMAFVNALAWIAHREDHHPDLGVHFNRCAVAFNTHTVGGISHNDFICAAKADALYAQRPFV
;
A
#
# COMPACT_ATOMS: atom_id res chain seq x y z
N MET A 1 -9.06 9.85 10.87
CA MET A 1 -7.79 9.12 10.70
C MET A 1 -7.82 7.85 11.53
N MET A 2 -7.51 6.71 10.92
CA MET A 2 -7.26 5.43 11.60
C MET A 2 -5.79 5.31 12.03
N SER A 3 -5.53 4.65 13.15
CA SER A 3 -4.19 4.26 13.56
C SER A 3 -3.61 3.16 12.68
N PHE A 4 -2.29 2.94 12.74
CA PHE A 4 -1.64 1.85 12.01
C PHE A 4 -2.24 0.48 12.34
N ASP A 5 -2.46 0.18 13.63
CA ASP A 5 -3.03 -1.11 14.06
C ASP A 5 -4.46 -1.30 13.55
N GLN A 6 -5.26 -0.22 13.52
CA GLN A 6 -6.61 -0.27 12.96
C GLN A 6 -6.59 -0.53 11.45
N LEU A 7 -5.65 0.06 10.70
CA LEU A 7 -5.48 -0.22 9.27
C LEU A 7 -5.06 -1.68 9.03
N LEU A 8 -4.15 -2.20 9.86
CA LEU A 8 -3.65 -3.57 9.72
C LEU A 8 -4.75 -4.62 9.96
N GLN A 9 -5.65 -4.34 10.90
CA GLN A 9 -6.78 -5.23 11.25
C GLN A 9 -8.01 -5.05 10.35
N ALA A 10 -8.10 -3.93 9.62
CA ALA A 10 -9.21 -3.67 8.72
C ALA A 10 -9.14 -4.53 7.45
N HIS A 11 -10.27 -4.61 6.76
CA HIS A 11 -10.36 -5.26 5.45
C HIS A 11 -10.91 -4.28 4.43
N CYS A 12 -10.42 -4.37 3.20
CA CYS A 12 -10.94 -3.61 2.10
C CYS A 12 -12.41 -3.95 1.86
N GLN A 13 -13.16 -2.93 1.50
CA GLN A 13 -14.58 -3.05 1.18
C GLN A 13 -14.84 -2.39 -0.16
N ARG A 14 -15.92 -2.78 -0.84
CA ARG A 14 -16.38 -2.04 -2.02
C ARG A 14 -16.77 -0.63 -1.57
N ILE A 15 -16.07 0.37 -2.10
CA ILE A 15 -16.35 1.78 -1.82
C ILE A 15 -17.07 2.40 -3.02
N GLU A 16 -18.18 3.06 -2.72
CA GLU A 16 -18.97 3.88 -3.64
C GLU A 16 -18.99 5.32 -3.11
N GLY A 17 -18.89 6.31 -4.00
CA GLY A 17 -18.91 7.73 -3.64
C GLY A 17 -17.69 8.50 -4.09
N ALA A 18 -17.46 9.65 -3.45
CA ALA A 18 -16.37 10.55 -3.77
C ALA A 18 -15.03 10.07 -3.17
N PRO A 19 -13.89 10.38 -3.80
CA PRO A 19 -12.58 10.10 -3.23
C PRO A 19 -12.31 10.97 -2.01
N MET A 20 -11.37 10.55 -1.18
CA MET A 20 -10.88 11.34 -0.05
C MET A 20 -10.27 12.67 -0.51
N THR A 21 -10.45 13.70 0.30
CA THR A 21 -9.83 15.01 0.11
C THR A 21 -8.33 14.96 0.40
N GLU A 22 -7.58 15.92 -0.12
CA GLU A 22 -6.14 15.98 0.12
C GLU A 22 -5.79 16.14 1.61
N THR A 23 -6.62 16.85 2.38
CA THR A 23 -6.45 16.97 3.84
C THR A 23 -6.59 15.61 4.53
N GLU A 24 -7.63 14.85 4.20
CA GLU A 24 -7.84 13.52 4.78
C GLU A 24 -6.73 12.53 4.38
N ILE A 25 -6.20 12.66 3.17
CA ILE A 25 -5.07 11.86 2.69
C ILE A 25 -3.81 12.16 3.52
N HIS A 26 -3.45 13.44 3.68
CA HIS A 26 -2.26 13.84 4.44
C HIS A 26 -2.39 13.49 5.92
N ASP A 27 -3.57 13.67 6.50
CA ASP A 27 -3.85 13.22 7.86
C ASP A 27 -3.59 11.72 7.98
N GLN A 28 -4.18 10.91 7.10
CA GLN A 28 -4.03 9.46 7.15
C GLN A 28 -2.60 8.96 6.89
N LEU A 29 -1.82 9.67 6.06
CA LEU A 29 -0.39 9.40 5.85
C LEU A 29 0.47 9.64 7.11
N GLY A 30 -0.05 10.36 8.11
CA GLY A 30 0.64 10.58 9.38
C GLY A 30 1.02 9.29 10.12
N VAL A 31 0.31 8.18 9.86
CA VAL A 31 0.62 6.86 10.44
C VAL A 31 1.36 5.91 9.47
N LEU A 32 1.70 6.40 8.27
CA LEU A 32 2.39 5.65 7.21
C LEU A 32 3.55 6.50 6.64
N PRO A 33 4.62 6.76 7.44
CA PRO A 33 5.58 7.83 7.17
C PRO A 33 6.40 7.66 5.88
N ASP A 34 6.56 6.43 5.41
CA ASP A 34 7.31 6.12 4.19
C ASP A 34 6.46 6.20 2.91
N TRP A 35 5.15 6.31 3.05
CA TRP A 35 4.23 6.53 1.94
C TRP A 35 4.11 8.02 1.62
N LYS A 36 3.94 8.34 0.34
CA LYS A 36 3.76 9.71 -0.15
C LYS A 36 2.60 9.78 -1.14
N PHE A 37 1.79 10.83 -1.04
CA PHE A 37 0.78 11.13 -2.04
C PHE A 37 1.41 11.89 -3.22
N ARG A 38 1.38 11.30 -4.42
CA ARG A 38 1.85 11.91 -5.67
C ARG A 38 1.05 11.39 -6.84
N ASN A 39 0.75 12.25 -7.82
CA ASN A 39 0.08 11.88 -9.08
C ASN A 39 -1.23 11.10 -8.87
N GLY A 40 -2.02 11.44 -7.84
CA GLY A 40 -3.30 10.78 -7.56
C GLY A 40 -3.18 9.39 -6.93
N GLN A 41 -1.98 8.98 -6.50
CA GLN A 41 -1.71 7.70 -5.85
C GLN A 41 -0.93 7.91 -4.55
N ILE A 42 -1.08 6.99 -3.61
CA ILE A 42 -0.09 6.84 -2.53
C ILE A 42 1.01 5.88 -3.00
N GLN A 43 2.27 6.24 -2.79
CA GLN A 43 3.42 5.53 -3.35
C GLN A 43 4.50 5.29 -2.30
N ARG A 44 5.14 4.12 -2.35
CA ARG A 44 6.33 3.76 -1.56
C ARG A 44 7.28 2.89 -2.40
N VAL A 45 8.59 3.02 -2.14
CA VAL A 45 9.62 2.13 -2.71
C VAL A 45 10.20 1.27 -1.61
N TYR A 46 10.17 -0.04 -1.80
CA TYR A 46 10.75 -1.03 -0.91
C TYR A 46 12.09 -1.51 -1.47
N ALA A 47 13.14 -1.55 -0.63
CA ALA A 47 14.48 -1.99 -1.01
C ALA A 47 14.78 -3.42 -0.53
N PHE A 48 15.70 -4.09 -1.24
CA PHE A 48 16.08 -5.49 -1.05
C PHE A 48 17.57 -5.69 -1.37
N ARG A 49 18.12 -6.85 -1.03
CA ARG A 49 19.49 -7.24 -1.39
C ARG A 49 19.60 -7.64 -2.85
N ASP A 50 18.65 -8.43 -3.34
CA ASP A 50 18.69 -9.04 -4.66
C ASP A 50 17.29 -9.26 -5.27
N TYR A 51 17.27 -9.85 -6.47
CA TYR A 51 16.04 -10.07 -7.22
C TYR A 51 15.16 -11.17 -6.62
N PHE A 52 15.76 -12.16 -5.96
CA PHE A 52 15.01 -13.23 -5.32
C PHE A 52 14.20 -12.67 -4.14
N ASP A 53 14.84 -11.86 -3.30
CA ASP A 53 14.17 -11.18 -2.18
C ASP A 53 13.09 -10.22 -2.69
N THR A 54 13.36 -9.49 -3.79
CA THR A 54 12.36 -8.61 -4.42
C THR A 54 11.13 -9.39 -4.86
N MET A 55 11.31 -10.51 -5.57
CA MET A 55 10.20 -11.34 -6.04
C MET A 55 9.46 -12.05 -4.91
N ALA A 56 10.15 -12.43 -3.82
CA ALA A 56 9.50 -13.02 -2.66
C ALA A 56 8.47 -12.06 -2.04
N PHE A 57 8.83 -10.78 -1.88
CA PHE A 57 7.88 -9.77 -1.42
C PHE A 57 6.77 -9.50 -2.43
N VAL A 58 7.09 -9.38 -3.72
CA VAL A 58 6.07 -9.14 -4.76
C VAL A 58 5.01 -10.24 -4.73
N ASN A 59 5.42 -11.51 -4.63
CA ASN A 59 4.49 -12.64 -4.58
C ASN A 59 3.63 -12.62 -3.30
N ALA A 60 4.23 -12.33 -2.15
CA ALA A 60 3.49 -12.22 -0.89
C ALA A 60 2.51 -11.02 -0.90
N LEU A 61 2.93 -9.87 -1.45
CA LEU A 61 2.07 -8.70 -1.60
C LEU A 61 0.92 -8.97 -2.59
N ALA A 62 1.17 -9.71 -3.68
CA ALA A 62 0.12 -10.10 -4.62
C ALA A 62 -0.95 -10.97 -3.95
N TRP A 63 -0.56 -11.87 -3.04
CA TRP A 63 -1.53 -12.64 -2.24
C TRP A 63 -2.37 -11.74 -1.32
N ILE A 64 -1.75 -10.77 -0.65
CA ILE A 64 -2.47 -9.78 0.19
C ILE A 64 -3.45 -8.97 -0.67
N ALA A 65 -2.98 -8.41 -1.79
CA ALA A 65 -3.78 -7.60 -2.70
C ALA A 65 -5.02 -8.37 -3.20
N HIS A 66 -4.84 -9.63 -3.58
CA HIS A 66 -5.94 -10.50 -4.01
C HIS A 66 -6.93 -10.78 -2.87
N ARG A 67 -6.42 -11.02 -1.66
CA ARG A 67 -7.23 -11.25 -0.45
C ARG A 67 -8.08 -10.05 -0.04
N GLU A 68 -7.62 -8.86 -0.38
CA GLU A 68 -8.30 -7.59 -0.12
C GLU A 68 -9.10 -7.09 -1.33
N ASP A 69 -9.06 -7.80 -2.46
CA ASP A 69 -9.64 -7.36 -3.73
C ASP A 69 -9.26 -5.92 -4.11
N HIS A 70 -8.00 -5.53 -3.80
CA HIS A 70 -7.50 -4.18 -4.02
C HIS A 70 -6.04 -4.24 -4.48
N HIS A 71 -5.83 -3.94 -5.76
CA HIS A 71 -4.60 -4.28 -6.48
C HIS A 71 -3.70 -3.05 -6.64
N PRO A 72 -2.41 -3.13 -6.28
CA PRO A 72 -1.45 -2.06 -6.54
C PRO A 72 -0.97 -2.05 -7.98
N ASP A 73 -0.49 -0.89 -8.41
CA ASP A 73 0.49 -0.81 -9.50
C ASP A 73 1.89 -1.14 -8.95
N LEU A 74 2.60 -2.05 -9.61
CA LEU A 74 3.92 -2.54 -9.18
C LEU A 74 5.02 -2.23 -10.22
N GLY A 75 6.05 -1.52 -9.79
CA GLY A 75 7.32 -1.39 -10.50
C GLY A 75 8.35 -2.35 -9.91
N VAL A 76 8.62 -3.47 -10.59
CA VAL A 76 9.58 -4.48 -10.13
C VAL A 76 10.94 -4.26 -10.77
N HIS A 77 11.98 -4.14 -9.94
CA HIS A 77 13.36 -3.94 -10.36
C HIS A 77 14.29 -4.95 -9.69
N PHE A 78 15.59 -4.90 -9.99
CA PHE A 78 16.57 -5.85 -9.44
C PHE A 78 16.51 -5.95 -7.91
N ASN A 79 16.57 -4.83 -7.19
CA ASN A 79 16.68 -4.81 -5.72
C ASN A 79 15.65 -3.88 -5.06
N ARG A 80 14.58 -3.56 -5.78
CA ARG A 80 13.53 -2.67 -5.29
C ARG A 80 12.18 -2.97 -5.93
N CYS A 81 11.11 -2.69 -5.19
CA CYS A 81 9.75 -2.73 -5.67
C CYS A 81 9.09 -1.38 -5.36
N ALA A 82 8.69 -0.65 -6.40
CA ALA A 82 7.82 0.51 -6.28
C ALA A 82 6.37 0.04 -6.22
N VAL A 83 5.62 0.49 -5.23
CA VAL A 83 4.22 0.12 -5.01
C VAL A 83 3.40 1.40 -4.97
N ALA A 84 2.32 1.42 -5.74
CA ALA A 84 1.37 2.52 -5.76
C ALA A 84 -0.06 2.01 -5.61
N PHE A 85 -0.87 2.72 -4.84
CA PHE A 85 -2.28 2.42 -4.65
C PHE A 85 -3.14 3.65 -4.98
N ASN A 86 -4.25 3.39 -5.67
CA ASN A 86 -5.42 4.24 -5.76
C ASN A 86 -6.67 3.37 -5.97
N THR A 87 -7.83 3.96 -5.74
CA THR A 87 -9.11 3.28 -5.89
C THR A 87 -9.80 3.77 -7.16
N HIS A 88 -9.73 2.97 -8.22
CA HIS A 88 -10.27 3.33 -9.54
C HIS A 88 -11.77 3.65 -9.53
N THR A 89 -12.57 2.93 -8.73
CA THR A 89 -14.03 3.08 -8.70
C THR A 89 -14.49 4.44 -8.18
N VAL A 90 -13.68 5.10 -7.36
CA VAL A 90 -13.95 6.46 -6.84
C VAL A 90 -13.09 7.53 -7.52
N GLY A 91 -12.25 7.15 -8.50
CA GLY A 91 -11.41 8.09 -9.24
C GLY A 91 -10.34 8.80 -8.40
N GLY A 92 -9.86 8.20 -7.31
CA GLY A 92 -8.89 8.82 -6.42
C GLY A 92 -8.48 7.92 -5.26
N ILE A 93 -8.17 8.51 -4.11
CA ILE A 93 -7.79 7.77 -2.90
C ILE A 93 -9.01 7.41 -2.07
N SER A 94 -8.98 6.22 -1.49
CA SER A 94 -9.96 5.74 -0.53
C SER A 94 -9.27 5.09 0.68
N HIS A 95 -10.08 4.64 1.64
CA HIS A 95 -9.55 3.96 2.82
C HIS A 95 -8.84 2.63 2.49
N ASN A 96 -9.25 1.94 1.43
CA ASN A 96 -8.63 0.68 0.99
C ASN A 96 -7.15 0.84 0.64
N ASP A 97 -6.78 1.98 0.07
CA ASP A 97 -5.39 2.28 -0.28
C ASP A 97 -4.50 2.24 0.96
N PHE A 98 -4.96 2.82 2.07
CA PHE A 98 -4.23 2.84 3.33
C PHE A 98 -4.22 1.49 4.05
N ILE A 99 -5.29 0.69 3.93
CA ILE A 99 -5.33 -0.69 4.46
C ILE A 99 -4.25 -1.53 3.79
N CYS A 100 -4.21 -1.53 2.44
CA CYS A 100 -3.22 -2.28 1.70
C CYS A 100 -1.79 -1.75 1.92
N ALA A 101 -1.61 -0.43 2.05
CA ALA A 101 -0.34 0.17 2.41
C ALA A 101 0.19 -0.31 3.77
N ALA A 102 -0.65 -0.31 4.81
CA ALA A 102 -0.26 -0.80 6.14
C ALA A 102 0.08 -2.30 6.13
N LYS A 103 -0.65 -3.11 5.36
CA LYS A 103 -0.36 -4.55 5.20
C LYS A 103 0.94 -4.79 4.44
N ALA A 104 1.24 -3.99 3.42
CA ALA A 104 2.51 -4.05 2.71
C ALA A 104 3.69 -3.66 3.62
N ASP A 105 3.52 -2.65 4.48
CA ASP A 105 4.51 -2.26 5.49
C ASP A 105 4.76 -3.37 6.51
N ALA A 106 3.69 -3.99 7.02
CA ALA A 106 3.80 -5.11 7.95
C ALA A 106 4.50 -6.32 7.31
N LEU A 107 4.19 -6.64 6.05
CA LEU A 107 4.90 -7.65 5.27
C LEU A 107 6.39 -7.28 5.10
N TYR A 108 6.70 -6.01 4.83
CA TYR A 108 8.07 -5.52 4.71
C TYR A 108 8.87 -5.66 6.02
N ALA A 109 8.23 -5.37 7.15
CA ALA A 109 8.87 -5.42 8.47
C ALA A 109 9.20 -6.85 8.93
N GLN A 110 8.51 -7.87 8.41
CA GLN A 110 8.71 -9.28 8.80
C GLN A 110 9.90 -9.96 8.10
N ARG A 111 10.75 -9.20 7.40
CA ARG A 111 11.84 -9.77 6.59
C ARG A 111 12.95 -10.35 7.46
N PRO A 112 13.35 -11.61 7.22
CA PRO A 112 14.37 -12.26 8.02
C PRO A 112 15.81 -11.78 7.74
N PHE A 113 16.05 -11.03 6.66
CA PHE A 113 17.41 -10.63 6.26
C PHE A 113 17.45 -9.19 5.73
N VAL A 114 18.15 -8.33 6.47
CA VAL A 114 18.69 -7.03 6.01
C VAL A 114 20.19 -7.21 5.79
#